data_AF-A0A962IKA6-F1
#
_entry.id   AF-A0A962IKA6-F1
#
_cell.length_a   1.000
_cell.length_b   1.000
_cell.length_c   1.000
_cell.angle_alpha   90.00
_cell.angle_beta   90.00
_cell.angle_gamma   90.00
#
_symmetry.space_group_name_H-M   'P 1'
#
loop_
_entity.id
_entity.type
_entity.pdbx_description
1 polymer ?
#
loop_
_entity_poly.entity_id
_entity_poly.type
_entity_poly.pdbx_seq_one_letter_code
_entity_poly.pdbx_strand_id
1 'polypeptide(L)'
;MASALALVACSKAEQSAPTAPPAAVTVVTLQPEAVTLTRELIGRVEASEEAEVRPQVTGIVEDLLFTEGGSVEAGQPLYQLDQT
;
A
#
# COMPACT_ATOMS: atom_id res chain seq x y z
N MET A 1 -23.08 30.67 94.66
CA MET A 1 -23.34 31.70 93.62
C MET A 1 -22.06 31.83 92.81
N ALA A 2 -21.99 31.64 91.51
CA ALA A 2 -23.02 31.52 90.50
C ALA A 2 -22.53 30.56 89.40
N SER A 3 -23.41 29.64 88.99
CA SER A 3 -23.27 28.86 87.76
C SER A 3 -23.26 29.80 86.55
N ALA A 4 -22.38 29.55 85.59
CA ALA A 4 -22.54 29.99 84.21
C ALA A 4 -22.50 28.77 83.29
N LEU A 5 -23.69 28.47 82.77
CA LEU A 5 -24.07 27.33 81.97
C LEU A 5 -23.86 27.68 80.47
N ALA A 6 -23.26 26.73 79.74
CA ALA A 6 -23.41 26.47 78.31
C ALA A 6 -23.36 27.64 77.30
N LEU A 7 -22.27 27.67 76.52
CA LEU A 7 -22.34 27.94 75.07
C LEU A 7 -21.75 26.74 74.33
N VAL A 8 -22.61 25.76 74.00
CA VAL A 8 -22.29 24.76 72.98
C VAL A 8 -22.42 25.45 71.63
N ALA A 9 -21.30 26.00 71.13
CA ALA A 9 -21.18 26.33 69.73
C ALA A 9 -21.16 25.00 68.96
N CYS A 10 -22.24 24.72 68.24
CA CYS A 10 -22.35 23.59 67.33
C CYS A 10 -21.39 23.85 66.16
N SER A 11 -20.13 23.45 66.31
CA SER A 11 -19.18 23.44 65.21
C SER A 11 -19.61 22.34 64.26
N LYS A 12 -20.35 22.70 63.21
CA LYS A 12 -20.45 21.88 62.01
C LYS A 12 -19.03 21.76 61.49
N ALA A 13 -18.38 20.64 61.79
CA ALA A 13 -17.16 20.27 61.11
C ALA A 13 -17.51 20.10 59.64
N GLU A 14 -17.23 21.12 58.84
CA GLU A 14 -16.97 20.91 57.42
C GLU A 14 -15.72 20.04 57.36
N GLN A 15 -15.94 18.73 57.38
CA GLN A 15 -14.94 17.78 57.00
C GLN A 15 -14.69 18.04 55.52
N SER A 16 -13.69 18.87 55.24
CA SER A 16 -13.09 18.93 53.92
C SER A 16 -12.64 17.52 53.61
N ALA A 17 -13.40 16.83 52.76
CA ALA A 17 -12.94 15.59 52.16
C ALA A 17 -11.61 15.93 51.50
N PRO A 18 -10.51 15.21 51.78
CA PRO A 18 -9.27 15.44 51.09
C PRO A 18 -9.55 15.35 49.59
N THR A 19 -9.23 16.41 48.84
CA THR A 19 -9.32 16.40 47.39
C THR A 19 -8.53 15.21 46.90
N ALA A 20 -9.22 14.19 46.38
CA ALA A 20 -8.57 13.01 45.83
C ALA A 20 -7.60 13.49 44.73
N PRO A 21 -6.35 13.01 44.71
CA PRO A 21 -5.42 13.39 43.67
C PRO A 21 -6.02 13.01 42.31
N PRO A 22 -5.80 13.82 41.27
CA PRO A 22 -6.30 13.53 39.94
C PRO A 22 -5.83 12.15 39.49
N ALA A 23 -6.70 11.41 38.81
CA ALA A 23 -6.39 10.09 38.31
C ALA A 23 -5.15 10.13 37.40
N ALA A 24 -4.20 9.23 37.62
CA ALA A 24 -3.02 9.13 36.78
C ALA A 24 -3.41 8.72 35.35
N VAL A 25 -2.88 9.42 34.36
CA VAL A 25 -3.10 9.17 32.94
C VAL A 25 -1.78 8.90 32.24
N THR A 26 -1.82 8.09 31.19
CA THR A 26 -0.69 7.93 30.26
C THR A 26 -0.87 8.87 29.09
N VAL A 27 0.15 9.65 28.78
CA VAL A 27 0.15 10.58 27.65
C VAL A 27 1.23 10.20 26.65
N VAL A 28 0.95 10.42 25.37
CA VAL A 28 1.90 10.32 24.27
C VAL A 28 1.82 11.61 23.46
N THR A 29 2.97 12.21 23.15
CA THR A 29 3.06 13.39 22.29
C THR A 29 3.28 12.94 20.86
N LEU A 30 2.37 13.32 19.96
CA LEU A 30 2.47 13.00 18.53
C LEU A 30 3.37 14.01 17.82
N GLN A 31 4.08 13.55 16.79
CA GLN A 31 4.80 14.39 15.84
C GLN A 31 4.36 14.04 14.40
N PRO A 32 4.25 15.02 13.51
CA PRO A 32 3.92 14.75 12.12
C PRO A 32 5.10 14.05 11.43
N GLU A 33 4.79 13.00 10.68
CA GLU A 33 5.74 12.28 9.84
C GLU A 33 5.12 12.02 8.47
N ALA A 34 5.94 12.05 7.42
CA ALA A 34 5.50 11.71 6.08
C ALA A 34 5.37 10.19 5.96
N VAL A 35 4.20 9.72 5.53
CA VAL A 35 3.94 8.29 5.30
C VAL A 35 3.60 8.07 3.84
N THR A 36 4.34 7.19 3.17
CA THR A 36 4.05 6.79 1.79
C THR A 36 2.98 5.71 1.78
N LEU A 37 1.88 5.95 1.07
CA LEU A 37 0.88 4.93 0.80
C LEU A 37 1.29 4.17 -0.47
N THR A 38 1.56 2.88 -0.34
CA THR A 38 1.84 1.99 -1.46
C THR A 38 0.65 1.08 -1.75
N ARG A 39 0.55 0.65 -3.00
CA ARG A 39 -0.43 -0.34 -3.45
C ARG A 39 0.30 -1.35 -4.33
N GLU A 40 0.11 -2.63 -4.01
CA GLU A 40 0.62 -3.72 -4.82
C GLU A 40 -0.45 -4.16 -5.81
N LEU A 41 -0.07 -4.28 -7.08
CA LEU A 41 -0.96 -4.62 -8.18
C LEU A 41 -0.32 -5.72 -9.01
N ILE A 42 -1.13 -6.69 -9.42
CA ILE A 42 -0.69 -7.72 -10.36
C ILE A 42 -0.72 -7.16 -11.79
N GLY A 43 0.25 -7.59 -12.60
CA GLY A 43 0.33 -7.24 -14.01
C GLY A 43 1.15 -8.25 -14.79
N ARG A 44 0.95 -8.28 -16.11
CA ARG A 44 1.76 -9.04 -17.06
C ARG A 44 2.33 -8.07 -18.09
N VAL A 45 3.53 -8.35 -18.57
CA VAL A 45 4.14 -7.61 -19.68
C VAL A 45 3.71 -8.26 -20.99
N GLU A 46 3.32 -7.44 -21.96
CA GLU A 46 2.99 -7.84 -23.32
C GLU A 46 3.81 -6.99 -24.32
N ALA A 47 3.99 -7.50 -25.53
CA ALA A 47 4.68 -6.75 -26.57
C ALA A 47 3.85 -5.53 -26.96
N SER A 48 4.53 -4.40 -27.26
CA SER A 48 3.83 -3.22 -27.76
C SER A 48 3.21 -3.47 -29.13
N GLU A 49 3.85 -4.30 -29.93
CA GLU A 49 3.42 -4.74 -31.26
C GLU A 49 3.81 -6.20 -31.43
N GLU A 50 2.92 -7.00 -32.00
CA GLU A 50 3.13 -8.41 -32.30
C GLU A 50 2.61 -8.69 -33.71
N ALA A 51 3.41 -9.39 -34.52
CA ALA A 51 3.08 -9.74 -35.89
C ALA A 51 3.26 -11.25 -36.10
N GLU A 52 2.14 -11.95 -36.34
CA GLU A 52 2.17 -13.38 -36.71
C GLU A 52 2.51 -13.52 -38.19
N VAL A 53 3.59 -14.23 -38.49
CA VAL A 53 3.97 -14.52 -39.88
C VAL A 53 3.18 -15.72 -40.36
N ARG A 54 2.24 -15.48 -41.28
CA ARG A 54 1.40 -16.53 -41.90
C ARG A 54 1.67 -16.60 -43.40
N PRO A 55 1.86 -17.80 -43.98
CA PRO A 55 2.02 -17.94 -45.41
C PRO A 55 0.72 -17.55 -46.14
N GLN A 56 0.86 -16.81 -47.24
CA GLN A 56 -0.27 -16.41 -48.10
C GLN A 56 -0.53 -17.41 -49.23
N VAL A 57 0.40 -18.34 -49.45
CA VAL A 57 0.35 -19.38 -50.49
C VAL A 57 0.70 -20.73 -49.89
N THR A 58 0.28 -21.80 -50.55
CA THR A 58 0.66 -23.17 -50.18
C THR A 58 2.07 -23.47 -50.68
N GLY A 59 2.82 -24.24 -49.91
CA GLY A 59 4.15 -24.76 -50.24
C GLY A 59 4.79 -25.41 -49.02
N ILE A 60 5.84 -26.17 -49.23
CA ILE A 60 6.71 -26.76 -48.21
C ILE A 60 7.85 -25.76 -47.93
N VAL A 61 8.23 -25.60 -46.65
CA VAL A 61 9.38 -24.77 -46.28
C VAL A 61 10.67 -25.44 -46.76
N GLU A 62 11.40 -24.78 -47.65
CA GLU A 62 12.72 -25.21 -48.12
C GLU A 62 13.82 -24.70 -47.19
N ASP A 63 13.84 -23.38 -46.93
CA ASP A 63 14.90 -22.70 -46.18
C ASP A 63 14.36 -21.67 -45.20
N LEU A 64 15.10 -21.49 -44.09
CA LEU A 64 14.95 -20.39 -43.14
C LEU A 64 16.04 -19.35 -43.44
N LEU A 65 15.64 -18.11 -43.73
CA LEU A 65 16.52 -17.04 -44.20
C LEU A 65 16.89 -16.03 -43.12
N PHE A 66 16.71 -16.39 -41.85
CA PHE A 66 17.00 -15.54 -40.69
C PHE A 66 17.56 -16.38 -39.54
N THR A 67 18.12 -15.69 -38.54
CA THR A 67 18.56 -16.32 -37.29
C THR A 67 17.48 -16.22 -36.22
N GLU A 68 17.07 -17.34 -35.65
CA GLU A 68 16.08 -17.39 -34.57
C GLU A 68 16.51 -16.52 -33.37
N GLY A 69 15.55 -15.78 -32.80
CA GLY A 69 15.80 -14.83 -31.72
C GLY A 69 16.56 -13.57 -32.14
N GLY A 70 16.98 -13.46 -33.39
CA GLY A 70 17.59 -12.26 -33.96
C GLY A 70 16.57 -11.19 -34.35
N SER A 71 17.08 -9.99 -34.65
CA SER A 71 16.27 -8.92 -35.24
C SER A 71 16.17 -9.10 -36.76
N VAL A 72 15.05 -8.66 -37.33
CA VAL A 72 14.80 -8.65 -38.78
C VAL A 72 14.29 -7.28 -39.21
N GLU A 73 14.55 -6.91 -40.46
CA GLU A 73 14.08 -5.65 -41.02
C GLU A 73 12.79 -5.81 -41.82
N ALA A 74 12.05 -4.72 -42.00
CA ALA A 74 10.84 -4.72 -42.80
C ALA A 74 11.16 -5.12 -44.26
N GLY A 75 10.44 -6.13 -44.76
CA GLY A 75 10.65 -6.67 -46.11
C GLY A 75 11.79 -7.68 -46.24
N GLN A 76 12.52 -7.98 -45.16
CA GLN A 76 13.51 -9.05 -45.16
C GLN A 76 12.82 -10.42 -45.41
N PRO A 77 13.28 -11.20 -46.40
CA PRO A 77 12.80 -12.57 -46.58
C PRO A 77 13.06 -13.43 -45.34
N LEU A 78 12.03 -14.13 -44.87
CA LEU A 78 12.13 -15.00 -43.68
C LEU A 78 12.12 -16.49 -44.05
N TYR A 79 11.28 -16.88 -45.00
CA TYR A 79 11.10 -18.27 -45.42
C TYR A 79 11.14 -18.37 -46.94
N GLN A 80 11.74 -19.43 -47.45
CA GLN A 80 11.58 -19.87 -48.82
C GLN A 80 10.62 -21.05 -48.87
N LEU A 81 9.58 -20.93 -49.71
CA LEU A 81 8.59 -21.98 -49.93
C LEU A 81 8.80 -22.58 -51.32
N ASP A 82 8.69 -23.91 -51.43
CA ASP A 82 8.66 -24.59 -52.71
C ASP A 82 7.39 -24.22 -53.50
N GLN A 83 7.50 -24.31 -54.83
CA GLN A 83 6.35 -24.14 -55.72
C GLN A 83 5.87 -25.52 -56.15
N THR A 84 5.14 -26.20 -55.26
CA THR A 84 4.40 -27.43 -55.62
C THR A 84 3.19 -27.13 -56.49
#